data_AF-A0A845YQN5-F1
#
_entry.id   AF-A0A845YQN5-F1
#
_cell.length_a   1.000
_cell.length_b   1.000
_cell.length_c   1.000
_cell.angle_alpha   90.00
_cell.angle_beta   90.00
_cell.angle_gamma   90.00
#
_symmetry.space_group_name_H-M   'P 1'
#
loop_
_entity.id
_entity.type
_entity.pdbx_description
1 polymer ?
#
loop_
_entity_poly.entity_id
_entity_poly.type
_entity_poly.pdbx_seq_one_letter_code
_entity_poly.pdbx_strand_id
1 'polypeptide(L)'
;MTLLPHEYPDTSNMILEDDTPLDFLNEKQQRLLTTVFYSGAEIPINVPFIVAANVGLFSHVRDLGVVPDVFLSLNIMGGEDWWKRNVHSYLFWEFGKPPDIVIDVVSPTSANKLGNKLIEYVKLPISYCVVYNPLQEISETFLQVFQLQGASYIPKNDTWFAGVNLRLTLWDGVFENINGTWLRWCDESGNVIKRGDEILAEKNAKISERNAEIKYKTSGNLIKTRDEILAEQDKILTEKNAEILQKDAEISQLKQALLLAIEMGLKFRFGDEVAGMLLEISAINDVKLLQEIVSQIPQVSSTDELRKLYLSE
;
A
#
# COMPACT_ATOMS: atom_id res chain seq x y z
N MET A 1 24.57 2.88 38.80
CA MET A 1 24.08 2.28 40.06
C MET A 1 22.61 2.61 40.16
N THR A 2 21.72 1.62 40.27
CA THR A 2 20.28 1.84 40.46
C THR A 2 19.98 1.65 41.93
N LEU A 3 19.38 2.64 42.59
CA LEU A 3 19.02 2.57 44.01
C LEU A 3 17.88 1.57 44.22
N LEU A 4 17.84 0.90 45.39
CA LEU A 4 16.69 0.07 45.76
C LEU A 4 15.49 0.95 46.15
N PRO A 5 14.23 0.50 45.99
CA PRO A 5 13.07 1.36 46.20
C PRO A 5 12.96 2.10 47.54
N HIS A 6 13.47 1.50 48.61
CA HIS A 6 13.53 2.12 49.94
C HIS A 6 14.68 3.14 50.14
N GLU A 7 15.63 3.20 49.20
CA GLU A 7 16.74 4.16 49.16
C GLU A 7 16.40 5.35 48.27
N TYR A 8 15.23 5.33 47.61
CA TYR A 8 14.81 6.44 46.80
C TYR A 8 14.55 7.66 47.69
N PRO A 9 15.08 8.81 47.29
CA PRO A 9 14.84 10.02 48.02
C PRO A 9 13.39 10.50 47.87
N ASP A 10 12.86 11.14 48.91
CA ASP A 10 11.49 11.65 48.94
C ASP A 10 11.29 12.78 47.91
N THR A 11 10.41 12.54 46.92
CA THR A 11 10.11 13.46 45.82
C THR A 11 8.87 14.33 46.07
N SER A 12 8.21 14.19 47.22
CA SER A 12 6.91 14.83 47.51
C SER A 12 6.94 16.37 47.49
N ASN A 13 8.12 16.97 47.61
CA ASN A 13 8.33 18.44 47.62
C ASN A 13 8.95 18.98 46.32
N MET A 14 9.10 18.15 45.29
CA MET A 14 9.62 18.60 44.00
C MET A 14 8.59 19.47 43.28
N ILE A 15 9.05 20.58 42.68
CA ILE A 15 8.23 21.39 41.79
C ILE A 15 8.26 20.72 40.42
N LEU A 16 7.13 20.19 39.97
CA LEU A 16 7.02 19.39 38.76
C LEU A 16 6.32 20.12 37.60
N GLU A 17 5.77 21.31 37.85
CA GLU A 17 5.05 22.11 36.88
C GLU A 17 5.89 23.34 36.47
N ASP A 18 5.95 23.60 35.16
CA ASP A 18 6.46 24.85 34.60
C ASP A 18 5.27 25.71 34.13
N ASP A 19 5.04 26.84 34.79
CA ASP A 19 3.95 27.79 34.50
C ASP A 19 4.23 28.69 33.28
N THR A 20 5.21 28.35 32.44
CA THR A 20 5.56 29.11 31.24
C THR A 20 4.72 28.69 30.04
N PRO A 21 3.90 29.58 29.46
CA PRO A 21 3.19 29.26 28.21
C PRO A 21 4.17 29.00 27.06
N LEU A 22 3.93 27.92 26.33
CA LEU A 22 4.63 27.59 25.08
C LEU A 22 4.01 28.37 23.92
N ASP A 23 4.86 28.88 23.02
CA ASP A 23 4.40 29.39 21.72
C ASP A 23 4.17 28.24 20.73
N PHE A 24 3.42 28.53 19.66
CA PHE A 24 3.08 27.54 18.65
C PHE A 24 4.29 26.97 17.90
N LEU A 25 5.34 27.77 17.63
CA LEU A 25 6.50 27.26 16.90
C LEU A 25 7.26 26.24 17.74
N ASN A 26 7.50 26.58 19.01
CA ASN A 26 8.16 25.71 19.97
C ASN A 26 7.36 24.41 20.18
N GLU A 27 6.06 24.50 20.46
CA GLU A 27 5.20 23.33 20.65
C GLU A 27 5.20 22.39 19.42
N LYS A 28 5.08 22.95 18.21
CA LYS A 28 5.13 22.15 16.97
C LYS A 28 6.49 21.52 16.75
N GLN A 29 7.58 22.24 17.05
CA GLN A 29 8.93 21.73 16.93
C GLN A 29 9.20 20.59 17.92
N GLN A 30 8.72 20.69 19.16
CA GLN A 30 8.76 19.61 20.15
C GLN A 30 8.02 18.37 19.63
N ARG A 31 6.79 18.55 19.14
CA ARG A 31 5.97 17.46 18.59
C ARG A 31 6.64 16.79 17.38
N LEU A 32 7.20 17.58 16.46
CA LEU A 32 7.92 17.07 15.30
C LEU A 32 9.12 16.21 15.70
N LEU A 33 9.89 16.63 16.69
CA LEU A 33 11.10 15.93 17.12
C LEU A 33 10.80 14.65 17.92
N THR A 34 9.64 14.56 18.58
CA THR A 34 9.27 13.41 19.41
C THR A 34 8.46 12.35 18.67
N THR A 35 7.46 12.76 17.87
CA THR A 35 6.52 11.82 17.23
C THR A 35 7.19 10.89 16.23
N VAL A 36 8.28 11.32 15.57
CA VAL A 36 9.05 10.48 14.63
C VAL A 36 9.45 9.16 15.27
N PHE A 37 9.84 9.17 16.55
CA PHE A 37 10.31 7.99 17.27
C PHE A 37 9.25 6.94 17.57
N TYR A 38 7.98 7.34 17.59
CA TYR A 38 6.85 6.48 17.95
C TYR A 38 5.89 6.25 16.78
N SER A 39 6.28 6.66 15.56
CA SER A 39 5.44 6.63 14.36
C SER A 39 5.65 5.41 13.45
N GLY A 40 6.50 4.46 13.87
CA GLY A 40 6.87 3.28 13.07
C GLY A 40 7.90 3.59 11.98
N ALA A 41 8.62 4.71 12.10
CA ALA A 41 9.75 5.04 11.25
C ALA A 41 10.92 4.07 11.48
N GLU A 42 11.67 3.80 10.41
CA GLU A 42 12.97 3.13 10.54
C GLU A 42 13.97 4.15 11.11
N ILE A 43 14.42 3.88 12.34
CA ILE A 43 15.32 4.75 13.08
C ILE A 43 16.61 3.96 13.30
N PRO A 44 17.79 4.57 13.07
CA PRO A 44 19.08 3.90 13.21
C PRO A 44 19.50 3.66 14.68
N ILE A 45 18.53 3.37 15.56
CA ILE A 45 18.72 3.02 16.98
C ILE A 45 18.15 1.62 17.20
N ASN A 46 18.99 0.70 17.69
CA ASN A 46 18.62 -0.70 17.95
C ASN A 46 18.53 -1.04 19.44
N VAL A 47 18.52 -0.02 20.30
CA VAL A 47 18.39 -0.17 21.75
C VAL A 47 17.09 0.48 22.23
N PRO A 48 16.55 0.05 23.37
CA PRO A 48 15.43 0.75 24.01
C PRO A 48 15.77 2.22 24.24
N PHE A 49 14.80 3.11 24.08
CA PHE A 49 15.00 4.55 24.27
C PHE A 49 13.73 5.22 24.81
N ILE A 50 13.92 6.41 25.36
CA ILE A 50 12.85 7.38 25.58
C ILE A 50 13.21 8.65 24.82
N VAL A 51 12.24 9.17 24.09
CA VAL A 51 12.20 10.55 23.62
C VAL A 51 10.98 11.22 24.24
N ALA A 52 11.19 12.37 24.87
CA ALA A 52 10.12 13.12 25.51
C ALA A 52 10.29 14.62 25.25
N ALA A 53 9.17 15.33 25.34
CA ALA A 53 9.11 16.78 25.22
C ALA A 53 8.60 17.39 26.51
N ASN A 54 9.15 18.54 26.89
CA ASN A 54 8.73 19.32 28.05
C ASN A 54 8.65 18.50 29.36
N VAL A 55 9.69 17.70 29.64
CA VAL A 55 9.78 16.87 30.85
C VAL A 55 11.01 17.30 31.66
N GLY A 56 10.80 17.62 32.93
CA GLY A 56 11.86 18.07 33.84
C GLY A 56 12.95 17.03 34.07
N LEU A 57 14.21 17.48 34.09
CA LEU A 57 15.39 16.71 34.42
C LEU A 57 15.84 17.05 35.83
N PHE A 58 16.08 16.03 36.65
CA PHE A 58 16.54 16.20 38.03
C PHE A 58 17.76 15.32 38.29
N SER A 59 18.88 15.94 38.67
CA SER A 59 20.09 15.23 39.06
C SER A 59 20.09 14.88 40.55
N HIS A 60 19.45 15.72 41.36
CA HIS A 60 19.22 15.55 42.78
C HIS A 60 17.81 16.01 43.18
N VAL A 61 17.38 15.62 44.37
CA VAL A 61 16.00 15.78 44.87
C VAL A 61 15.64 17.21 45.23
N ARG A 62 16.66 17.99 45.60
CA ARG A 62 16.52 19.41 45.94
C ARG A 62 16.76 20.32 44.74
N ASP A 63 16.99 19.75 43.56
CA ASP A 63 17.12 20.54 42.34
C ASP A 63 15.74 21.13 42.00
N LEU A 64 15.76 22.35 41.46
CA LEU A 64 14.55 22.96 40.88
C LEU A 64 14.16 22.31 39.55
N GLY A 65 15.01 21.43 39.02
CA GLY A 65 14.85 20.79 37.73
C GLY A 65 15.21 21.70 36.57
N VAL A 66 15.56 21.09 35.43
CA VAL A 66 15.73 21.78 34.15
C VAL A 66 14.83 21.11 33.13
N VAL A 67 13.97 21.86 32.46
CA VAL A 67 12.97 21.29 31.55
C VAL A 67 13.39 21.51 30.10
N PRO A 68 14.11 20.60 29.42
CA PRO A 68 14.39 20.72 27.99
C PRO A 68 13.10 20.71 27.16
N ASP A 69 13.14 21.37 26.01
CA ASP A 69 12.02 21.28 25.07
C ASP A 69 11.90 19.86 24.52
N VAL A 70 13.02 19.19 24.23
CA VAL A 70 13.08 17.77 23.87
C VAL A 70 14.33 17.11 24.46
N PHE A 71 14.23 15.85 24.87
CA PHE A 71 15.41 15.01 25.13
C PHE A 71 15.31 13.63 24.49
N LEU A 72 16.46 12.99 24.27
CA LEU A 72 16.61 11.59 23.87
C LEU A 72 17.54 10.87 24.85
N SER A 73 17.10 9.72 25.36
CA SER A 73 17.86 8.86 26.26
C SER A 73 17.79 7.40 25.81
N LEU A 74 18.92 6.85 25.39
CA LEU A 74 19.15 5.47 24.99
C LEU A 74 19.34 4.54 26.18
N ASN A 75 19.11 3.25 25.96
CA ASN A 75 19.18 2.17 26.94
C ASN A 75 18.23 2.35 28.12
N ILE A 76 17.09 3.01 27.90
CA ILE A 76 16.04 3.14 28.90
C ILE A 76 14.86 2.25 28.52
N MET A 77 14.48 1.34 29.43
CA MET A 77 13.33 0.47 29.28
C MET A 77 12.12 1.06 29.98
N GLY A 78 11.00 1.17 29.26
CA GLY A 78 9.68 1.46 29.83
C GLY A 78 9.32 0.48 30.94
N GLY A 79 9.20 0.97 32.18
CA GLY A 79 8.78 0.15 33.33
C GLY A 79 7.27 0.29 33.60
N GLU A 80 6.57 -0.82 33.83
CA GLU A 80 5.13 -0.82 34.18
C GLU A 80 4.81 -0.05 35.48
N ASP A 81 5.82 0.18 36.32
CA ASP A 81 5.68 0.81 37.63
C ASP A 81 5.89 2.33 37.66
N TRP A 82 6.26 2.98 36.54
CA TRP A 82 6.53 4.43 36.54
C TRP A 82 5.33 5.25 37.05
N TRP A 83 4.14 4.89 36.57
CA TRP A 83 2.88 5.53 36.97
C TRP A 83 2.49 5.25 38.42
N LYS A 84 2.90 4.10 38.97
CA LYS A 84 2.60 3.72 40.36
C LYS A 84 3.52 4.41 41.36
N ARG A 85 4.69 4.87 40.90
CA ARG A 85 5.75 5.44 41.74
C ARG A 85 5.83 6.97 41.69
N ASN A 86 4.82 7.64 41.14
CA ASN A 86 4.75 9.10 41.07
C ASN A 86 5.95 9.74 40.33
N VAL A 87 6.55 9.02 39.37
CA VAL A 87 7.69 9.50 38.58
C VAL A 87 7.15 10.30 37.39
N HIS A 88 6.92 11.60 37.60
CA HIS A 88 6.42 12.52 36.57
C HIS A 88 7.51 13.25 35.79
N SER A 89 8.77 12.97 36.09
CA SER A 89 9.95 13.66 35.54
C SER A 89 11.10 12.69 35.33
N TYR A 90 12.13 13.13 34.59
CA TYR A 90 13.32 12.33 34.34
C TYR A 90 14.31 12.47 35.51
N LEU A 91 14.21 11.54 36.46
CA LEU A 91 15.02 11.50 37.67
C LEU A 91 16.28 10.65 37.45
N PHE A 92 17.48 11.25 37.49
CA PHE A 92 18.72 10.55 37.09
C PHE A 92 19.00 9.30 37.95
N TRP A 93 18.55 9.28 39.20
CA TRP A 93 18.70 8.12 40.09
C TRP A 93 17.70 6.99 39.82
N GLU A 94 16.51 7.30 39.26
CA GLU A 94 15.55 6.29 38.80
C GLU A 94 16.00 5.67 37.47
N PHE A 95 16.42 6.52 36.53
CA PHE A 95 16.83 6.11 35.19
C PHE A 95 18.32 5.70 35.11
N GLY A 96 19.08 5.92 36.18
CA GLY A 96 20.48 5.52 36.34
C GLY A 96 21.50 6.34 35.55
N LYS A 97 21.07 7.33 34.76
CA LYS A 97 21.92 8.20 33.94
C LYS A 97 21.19 9.49 33.51
N PRO A 98 21.92 10.53 33.05
CA PRO A 98 21.33 11.66 32.32
C PRO A 98 20.84 11.25 30.90
N PRO A 99 20.01 12.08 30.24
CA PRO A 99 19.75 11.96 28.80
C PRO A 99 21.03 12.07 27.97
N ASP A 100 21.00 11.50 26.76
CA ASP A 100 22.15 11.58 25.84
C ASP A 100 22.13 12.90 25.05
N ILE A 101 20.95 13.38 24.67
CA ILE A 101 20.77 14.64 23.95
C ILE A 101 19.65 15.44 24.60
N VAL A 102 19.85 16.75 24.78
CA VAL A 102 18.79 17.73 25.03
C VAL A 102 18.76 18.77 23.91
N ILE A 103 17.56 19.22 23.57
CA ILE A 103 17.30 20.22 22.52
C ILE A 103 16.40 21.30 23.09
N ASP A 104 16.76 22.54 22.88
CA ASP A 104 15.98 23.72 23.21
C ASP A 104 15.72 24.59 21.98
N VAL A 105 14.48 25.03 21.85
CA VAL A 105 13.97 25.82 20.75
C VAL A 105 13.77 27.26 21.23
N VAL A 106 14.54 28.17 20.67
CA VAL A 106 14.42 29.60 20.94
C VAL A 106 13.15 30.11 20.28
N SER A 107 12.38 30.85 21.06
CA SER A 107 11.24 31.61 20.60
C SER A 107 11.25 33.00 21.23
N PRO A 108 10.42 33.94 20.73
CA PRO A 108 10.38 35.30 21.26
C PRO A 108 10.07 35.36 22.76
N THR A 109 9.31 34.39 23.29
CA THR A 109 8.96 34.31 24.72
C THR A 109 10.02 33.61 25.56
N SER A 110 10.85 32.74 24.97
CA SER A 110 11.86 31.93 25.68
C SER A 110 13.28 32.48 25.62
N ALA A 111 13.58 33.43 24.73
CA ALA A 111 14.92 33.98 24.50
C ALA A 111 15.67 34.38 25.79
N ASN A 112 15.00 35.07 26.71
CA ASN A 112 15.59 35.51 27.98
C ASN A 112 15.80 34.37 28.99
N LYS A 113 15.07 33.25 28.84
CA LYS A 113 15.14 32.08 29.75
C LYS A 113 16.24 31.11 29.35
N LEU A 114 16.59 31.06 28.06
CA LEU A 114 17.58 30.11 27.57
C LEU A 114 18.96 30.31 28.21
N GLY A 115 19.38 31.56 28.45
CA GLY A 115 20.67 31.82 29.11
C GLY A 115 20.79 31.15 30.49
N ASN A 116 19.73 31.24 31.31
CA ASN A 116 19.69 30.57 32.61
C ASN A 116 19.69 29.05 32.47
N LYS A 117 18.94 28.52 31.49
CA LYS A 117 18.86 27.09 31.20
C LYS A 117 20.22 26.50 30.81
N LEU A 118 20.97 27.20 29.96
CA LEU A 118 22.33 26.82 29.57
C LEU A 118 23.29 26.78 30.77
N ILE A 119 23.17 27.72 31.71
CA ILE A 119 23.96 27.72 32.97
C ILE A 119 23.63 26.48 33.81
N GLU A 120 22.36 26.07 33.88
CA GLU A 120 21.98 24.86 34.61
C GLU A 120 22.47 23.58 33.91
N TYR A 121 22.41 23.49 32.59
CA TYR A 121 22.94 22.32 31.87
C TYR A 121 24.44 22.11 32.06
N VAL A 122 25.22 23.18 32.26
CA VAL A 122 26.67 23.06 32.55
C VAL A 122 26.93 22.21 33.80
N LYS A 123 25.98 22.15 34.73
CA LYS A 123 26.06 21.34 35.95
C LYS A 123 25.65 19.88 35.73
N LEU A 124 25.03 19.57 34.59
CA LEU A 124 24.51 18.24 34.27
C LEU A 124 25.44 17.50 33.29
N PRO A 125 25.74 16.21 33.52
CA PRO A 125 26.64 15.44 32.66
C PRO A 125 25.95 14.91 31.37
N ILE A 126 25.25 15.78 30.64
CA ILE A 126 24.55 15.43 29.39
C ILE A 126 25.55 15.45 28.23
N SER A 127 25.53 14.43 27.36
CA SER A 127 26.55 14.30 26.31
C SER A 127 26.47 15.42 25.27
N TYR A 128 25.24 15.78 24.87
CA TYR A 128 25.00 16.80 23.84
C TYR A 128 23.86 17.75 24.23
N CYS A 129 24.11 19.05 24.08
CA CYS A 129 23.10 20.09 24.22
C CYS A 129 22.95 20.83 22.89
N VAL A 130 21.72 21.00 22.42
CA VAL A 130 21.42 21.63 21.13
C VAL A 130 20.51 22.82 21.35
N VAL A 131 20.86 23.96 20.75
CA VAL A 131 20.03 25.15 20.70
C VAL A 131 19.60 25.39 19.25
N TYR A 132 18.30 25.33 19.00
CA TYR A 132 17.69 25.66 17.73
C TYR A 132 17.06 27.05 17.80
N ASN A 133 17.52 27.96 16.96
CA ASN A 133 17.14 29.37 16.93
C ASN A 133 16.48 29.71 15.60
N PRO A 134 15.25 29.24 15.34
CA PRO A 134 14.58 29.33 14.05
C PRO A 134 14.38 30.77 13.54
N LEU A 135 14.23 31.71 14.47
CA LEU A 135 13.95 33.12 14.17
C LEU A 135 15.18 34.02 14.34
N GLN A 136 16.35 33.44 14.67
CA GLN A 136 17.61 34.17 14.88
C GLN A 136 17.54 35.28 15.96
N GLU A 137 16.64 35.15 16.94
CA GLU A 137 16.35 36.18 17.95
C GLU A 137 17.52 36.45 18.91
N ILE A 138 18.33 35.43 19.20
CA ILE A 138 19.45 35.53 20.16
C ILE A 138 20.83 35.54 19.49
N SER A 139 20.92 35.17 18.21
CA SER A 139 22.14 35.16 17.41
C SER A 139 21.83 34.88 15.94
N GLU A 140 22.78 35.13 15.05
CA GLU A 140 22.68 34.78 13.62
C GLU A 140 22.80 33.27 13.35
N THR A 141 23.11 32.45 14.36
CA THR A 141 23.29 31.00 14.19
C THR A 141 21.95 30.29 14.40
N PHE A 142 21.48 29.56 13.39
CA PHE A 142 20.24 28.79 13.46
C PHE A 142 20.33 27.57 14.37
N LEU A 143 21.48 26.89 14.40
CA LEU A 143 21.65 25.66 15.16
C LEU A 143 23.03 25.65 15.82
N GLN A 144 23.04 25.58 17.14
CA GLN A 144 24.26 25.46 17.93
C GLN A 144 24.26 24.11 18.63
N VAL A 145 25.37 23.39 18.49
CA VAL A 145 25.57 22.09 19.14
C VAL A 145 26.72 22.21 20.10
N PHE A 146 26.54 21.73 21.32
CA PHE A 146 27.56 21.66 22.35
C PHE A 146 27.74 20.21 22.77
N GLN A 147 28.99 19.80 22.95
CA GLN A 147 29.34 18.46 23.43
C GLN A 147 30.07 18.58 24.76
N LEU A 148 29.69 17.74 25.73
CA LEU A 148 30.43 17.60 26.97
C LEU A 148 31.77 16.91 26.70
N GLN A 149 32.87 17.59 27.01
CA GLN A 149 34.22 17.04 26.96
C GLN A 149 34.89 17.28 28.31
N GLY A 150 35.18 16.19 29.03
CA GLY A 150 35.62 16.28 30.42
C GLY A 150 34.53 16.91 31.29
N ALA A 151 34.79 18.10 31.81
CA ALA A 151 33.88 18.84 32.69
C ALA A 151 33.34 20.14 32.04
N SER A 152 33.43 20.28 30.72
CA SER A 152 32.99 21.50 30.03
C SER A 152 32.32 21.21 28.70
N TYR A 153 31.33 22.03 28.36
CA TYR A 153 30.67 22.00 27.07
C TYR A 153 31.47 22.80 26.05
N ILE A 154 31.81 22.15 24.94
CA ILE A 154 32.57 22.75 23.84
C ILE A 154 31.65 22.85 22.61
N PRO A 155 31.62 24.00 21.91
CA PRO A 155 30.93 24.12 20.63
C PRO A 155 31.41 23.07 19.64
N LYS A 156 30.46 22.46 18.95
CA LYS A 156 30.67 21.43 17.95
C LYS A 156 30.17 21.93 16.60
N ASN A 157 30.98 21.75 15.56
CA ASN A 157 30.73 22.32 14.22
C ASN A 157 29.91 21.41 13.30
N ASP A 158 29.54 20.21 13.76
CA ASP A 158 28.70 19.29 13.02
C ASP A 158 27.52 18.83 13.90
N THR A 159 26.51 18.27 13.26
CA THR A 159 25.27 17.86 13.89
C THR A 159 25.17 16.35 14.08
N TRP A 160 26.29 15.62 13.97
CA TRP A 160 26.34 14.17 14.13
C TRP A 160 26.64 13.77 15.57
N PHE A 161 25.79 12.89 16.12
CA PHE A 161 25.90 12.37 17.47
C PHE A 161 26.31 10.90 17.42
N ALA A 162 27.62 10.65 17.31
CA ALA A 162 28.17 9.30 17.13
C ALA A 162 27.71 8.31 18.22
N GLY A 163 27.59 8.75 19.47
CA GLY A 163 27.11 7.91 20.57
C GLY A 163 25.63 7.51 20.48
N VAL A 164 24.87 8.18 19.61
CA VAL A 164 23.42 7.98 19.44
C VAL A 164 23.07 7.47 18.04
N ASN A 165 24.03 7.49 17.11
CA ASN A 165 23.86 7.11 15.71
C ASN A 165 22.79 7.94 14.99
N LEU A 166 22.67 9.22 15.33
CA LEU A 166 21.71 10.17 14.77
C LEU A 166 22.35 11.51 14.42
N ARG A 167 21.76 12.18 13.44
CA ARG A 167 22.07 13.56 13.06
C ARG A 167 20.84 14.45 13.22
N LEU A 168 21.07 15.75 13.42
CA LEU A 168 20.04 16.79 13.23
C LEU A 168 20.30 17.58 11.94
N THR A 169 19.24 17.95 11.24
CA THR A 169 19.29 18.81 10.06
C THR A 169 18.19 19.86 10.08
N LEU A 170 18.46 21.00 9.46
CA LEU A 170 17.42 21.93 9.07
C LEU A 170 16.75 21.39 7.80
N TRP A 171 15.42 21.48 7.77
CA TRP A 171 14.60 20.99 6.68
C TRP A 171 13.52 22.01 6.36
N ASP A 172 13.50 22.48 5.11
CA ASP A 172 12.45 23.37 4.62
C ASP A 172 11.27 22.57 4.11
N GLY A 173 10.09 22.83 4.67
CA GLY A 173 8.86 22.22 4.20
C GLY A 173 7.67 22.43 5.11
N VAL A 174 6.65 21.61 4.88
CA VAL A 174 5.34 21.75 5.53
C VAL A 174 5.18 20.71 6.63
N PHE A 175 4.99 21.18 7.87
CA PHE A 175 4.59 20.37 9.01
C PHE A 175 3.23 20.85 9.52
N GLU A 176 2.25 19.95 9.57
CA GLU A 176 0.88 20.26 10.00
C GLU A 176 0.26 21.51 9.34
N ASN A 177 0.46 21.63 8.02
CA ASN A 177 0.01 22.77 7.19
C ASN A 177 0.75 24.09 7.44
N ILE A 178 1.86 24.07 8.18
CA ILE A 178 2.71 25.23 8.42
C ILE A 178 4.00 25.06 7.61
N ASN A 179 4.21 25.95 6.64
CA ASN A 179 5.47 26.02 5.90
C ASN A 179 6.53 26.73 6.73
N GLY A 180 7.74 26.19 6.77
CA GLY A 180 8.85 26.80 7.47
C GLY A 180 10.12 25.95 7.43
N THR A 181 11.15 26.45 8.08
CA THR A 181 12.36 25.70 8.37
C THR A 181 12.18 24.99 9.71
N TRP A 182 12.31 23.67 9.69
CA TRP A 182 12.13 22.81 10.85
C TRP A 182 13.41 22.06 11.17
N LEU A 183 13.66 21.81 12.46
CA LEU A 183 14.70 20.88 12.88
C LEU A 183 14.18 19.44 12.80
N ARG A 184 14.91 18.55 12.14
CA ARG A 184 14.53 17.13 12.00
C ARG A 184 15.70 16.20 12.28
N TRP A 185 15.37 15.00 12.76
CA TRP A 185 16.31 13.89 12.85
C TRP A 185 16.60 13.31 11.46
N CYS A 186 17.86 12.98 11.20
CA CYS A 186 18.29 12.27 10.01
C CYS A 186 19.32 11.19 10.35
N ASP A 187 19.50 10.25 9.43
CA ASP A 187 20.52 9.22 9.53
C ASP A 187 21.94 9.76 9.30
N GLU A 188 22.95 8.89 9.38
CA GLU A 188 24.36 9.24 9.13
C GLU A 188 24.59 9.85 7.73
N SER A 189 23.80 9.42 6.75
CA SER A 189 23.87 9.91 5.36
C SER A 189 23.15 11.25 5.17
N GLY A 190 22.45 11.75 6.20
CA GLY A 190 21.66 12.98 6.15
C GLY A 190 20.26 12.79 5.59
N ASN A 191 19.79 11.54 5.40
CA ASN A 191 18.41 11.30 5.00
C ASN A 191 17.49 11.55 6.18
N VAL A 192 16.52 12.44 5.99
CA VAL A 192 15.53 12.79 7.00
C VAL A 192 14.70 11.56 7.38
N ILE A 193 14.62 11.28 8.69
CA ILE A 193 13.77 10.21 9.21
C ILE A 193 12.32 10.61 9.00
N LYS A 194 11.59 9.75 8.29
CA LYS A 194 10.20 10.01 7.88
C LYS A 194 9.27 10.02 9.09
N ARG A 195 8.24 10.85 9.00
CA ARG A 195 7.11 10.84 9.93
C ARG A 195 6.10 9.76 9.54
N GLY A 196 5.21 9.40 10.47
CA GLY A 196 4.16 8.41 10.24
C GLY A 196 3.23 8.75 9.07
N ASP A 197 2.86 10.02 8.90
CA ASP A 197 2.04 10.50 7.79
C ASP A 197 2.77 10.39 6.44
N GLU A 198 4.06 10.74 6.41
CA GLU A 198 4.92 10.59 5.23
C GLU A 198 5.07 9.11 4.83
N ILE A 199 5.26 8.22 5.80
CA ILE A 199 5.34 6.76 5.60
C ILE A 199 4.02 6.22 5.04
N LEU A 200 2.89 6.65 5.61
CA LEU A 200 1.56 6.20 5.18
C LEU A 200 1.26 6.68 3.76
N ALA A 201 1.57 7.93 3.44
CA ALA A 201 1.40 8.49 2.09
C ALA A 201 2.20 7.70 1.05
N GLU A 202 3.46 7.38 1.35
CA GLU A 202 4.31 6.59 0.45
C GLU A 202 3.79 5.15 0.27
N LYS A 203 3.37 4.50 1.37
CA LYS A 203 2.77 3.16 1.30
C LYS A 203 1.50 3.17 0.44
N ASN A 204 0.65 4.18 0.61
CA ASN A 204 -0.57 4.33 -0.18
C ASN A 204 -0.27 4.56 -1.67
N ALA A 205 0.73 5.38 -1.99
CA ALA A 205 1.17 5.58 -3.37
C ALA A 205 1.66 4.26 -4.00
N LYS A 206 2.51 3.51 -3.30
CA LYS A 206 3.01 2.19 -3.75
C LYS A 206 1.89 1.17 -3.94
N ILE A 207 0.91 1.14 -3.05
CA ILE A 207 -0.28 0.28 -3.18
C ILE A 207 -1.11 0.68 -4.40
N SER A 208 -1.32 1.98 -4.62
CA SER A 208 -2.05 2.50 -5.78
C SER A 208 -1.38 2.10 -7.10
N GLU A 209 -0.05 2.28 -7.20
CA GLU A 209 0.74 1.88 -8.37
C GLU A 209 0.65 0.37 -8.63
N ARG A 210 0.79 -0.45 -7.58
CA ARG A 210 0.72 -1.91 -7.73
C ARG A 210 -0.69 -2.38 -8.10
N ASN A 211 -1.74 -1.74 -7.57
CA ASN A 211 -3.11 -2.02 -7.97
C ASN A 211 -3.36 -1.67 -9.44
N ALA A 212 -2.81 -0.56 -9.92
CA ALA A 212 -2.88 -0.22 -11.34
C ALA A 212 -2.18 -1.29 -12.20
N GLU A 213 -0.97 -1.71 -11.84
CA GLU A 213 -0.22 -2.75 -12.55
C GLU A 213 -0.99 -4.09 -12.60
N ILE A 214 -1.58 -4.53 -11.48
CA ILE A 214 -2.39 -5.75 -11.42
C ILE A 214 -3.61 -5.64 -12.32
N LYS A 215 -4.28 -4.49 -12.35
CA LYS A 215 -5.44 -4.25 -13.22
C LYS A 215 -5.05 -4.33 -14.69
N TYR A 216 -3.94 -3.73 -15.09
CA TYR A 216 -3.43 -3.82 -16.47
C TYR A 216 -3.12 -5.26 -16.88
N LYS A 217 -2.42 -6.03 -16.03
CA LYS A 217 -2.10 -7.44 -16.32
C LYS A 217 -3.36 -8.31 -16.42
N THR A 218 -4.30 -8.13 -15.50
CA THR A 218 -5.56 -8.89 -15.50
C THR A 218 -6.38 -8.61 -16.76
N SER A 219 -6.52 -7.34 -17.16
CA SER A 219 -7.22 -6.98 -18.41
C SER A 219 -6.53 -7.56 -19.65
N GLY A 220 -5.19 -7.54 -19.71
CA GLY A 220 -4.44 -8.14 -20.80
C GLY A 220 -4.66 -9.65 -20.90
N ASN A 221 -4.64 -10.36 -19.77
CA ASN A 221 -4.90 -11.80 -19.74
C ASN A 221 -6.34 -12.14 -20.13
N LEU A 222 -7.33 -11.34 -19.72
CA LEU A 222 -8.72 -11.50 -20.10
C LEU A 222 -8.93 -11.32 -21.61
N ILE A 223 -8.30 -10.31 -22.21
CA ILE A 223 -8.35 -10.09 -23.68
C ILE A 223 -7.73 -11.28 -24.39
N LYS A 224 -6.53 -11.72 -23.99
CA LYS A 224 -5.87 -12.88 -24.59
C LYS A 224 -6.71 -14.16 -24.50
N THR A 225 -7.30 -14.42 -23.33
CA THR A 225 -8.17 -15.59 -23.14
C THR A 225 -9.41 -15.50 -24.02
N ARG A 226 -10.00 -14.31 -24.16
CA ARG A 226 -11.15 -14.09 -25.05
C ARG A 226 -10.79 -14.33 -26.51
N ASP A 227 -9.64 -13.85 -26.96
CA ASP A 227 -9.18 -14.03 -28.34
C ASP A 227 -8.90 -15.50 -28.65
N GLU A 228 -8.32 -16.24 -27.70
CA GLU A 228 -8.10 -17.70 -27.81
C GLU A 228 -9.44 -18.46 -27.91
N ILE A 229 -10.44 -18.10 -27.10
CA ILE A 229 -11.78 -18.71 -27.16
C ILE A 229 -12.47 -18.39 -28.49
N LEU A 230 -12.37 -17.13 -28.97
CA LEU A 230 -12.97 -16.73 -30.25
C LEU A 230 -12.32 -17.47 -31.42
N ALA A 231 -11.00 -17.61 -31.44
CA ALA A 231 -10.29 -18.36 -32.48
C ALA A 231 -10.69 -19.85 -32.50
N GLU A 232 -10.87 -20.47 -31.33
CA GLU A 232 -11.34 -21.86 -31.26
C GLU A 232 -12.80 -21.99 -31.73
N GLN A 233 -13.67 -21.03 -31.38
CA GLN A 233 -15.06 -21.02 -31.88
C GLN A 233 -15.13 -20.88 -33.40
N ASP A 234 -14.31 -20.00 -34.00
CA ASP A 234 -14.27 -19.81 -35.45
C ASP A 234 -13.80 -21.08 -36.16
N LYS A 235 -12.83 -21.79 -35.59
CA LYS A 235 -12.37 -23.08 -36.12
C LYS A 235 -13.49 -24.13 -36.10
N ILE A 236 -14.18 -24.28 -34.97
CA ILE A 236 -15.32 -25.21 -34.83
C ILE A 236 -16.44 -24.87 -35.81
N LEU A 237 -16.74 -23.58 -35.99
CA LEU A 237 -17.76 -23.12 -36.93
C LEU A 237 -17.39 -23.46 -38.38
N THR A 238 -16.11 -23.28 -38.72
CA THR A 238 -15.58 -23.61 -40.05
C THR A 238 -15.68 -25.11 -40.35
N GLU A 239 -15.31 -25.96 -39.37
CA GLU A 239 -15.43 -27.42 -39.48
C GLU A 239 -16.88 -27.87 -39.64
N LYS A 240 -17.81 -27.34 -38.83
CA LYS A 240 -19.24 -27.64 -38.97
C LYS A 240 -19.82 -27.22 -40.30
N ASN A 241 -19.42 -26.06 -40.83
CA ASN A 241 -19.88 -25.60 -42.14
C ASN A 241 -19.38 -26.53 -43.26
N ALA A 242 -18.15 -27.02 -43.17
CA ALA A 242 -17.63 -28.00 -44.11
C ALA A 242 -18.41 -29.34 -44.04
N GLU A 243 -18.73 -29.82 -42.84
CA GLU A 243 -19.56 -31.02 -42.65
C GLU A 243 -20.98 -30.87 -43.23
N ILE A 244 -21.60 -29.69 -43.04
CA ILE A 244 -22.93 -29.39 -43.61
C ILE A 244 -22.87 -29.43 -45.14
N LEU A 245 -21.89 -28.75 -45.75
CA LEU A 245 -21.71 -28.76 -47.21
C LEU A 245 -21.49 -30.16 -47.75
N GLN A 246 -20.74 -31.01 -47.04
CA GLN A 246 -20.55 -32.40 -47.42
C GLN A 246 -21.86 -33.18 -47.34
N LYS A 247 -22.63 -33.06 -46.25
CA LYS A 247 -23.94 -33.72 -46.11
C LYS A 247 -24.94 -33.26 -47.16
N ASP A 248 -24.96 -31.97 -47.49
CA ASP A 248 -25.82 -31.43 -48.53
C ASP A 248 -25.45 -32.01 -49.91
N ALA A 249 -24.15 -32.19 -50.19
CA ALA A 249 -23.70 -32.85 -51.41
C ALA A 249 -24.13 -34.33 -51.46
N GLU A 250 -24.00 -35.07 -50.35
CA GLU A 250 -24.44 -36.47 -50.23
C GLU A 250 -25.97 -36.61 -50.41
N ILE A 251 -26.75 -35.73 -49.77
CA ILE A 251 -28.22 -35.67 -49.91
C ILE A 251 -28.61 -35.38 -51.36
N SER A 252 -27.92 -34.45 -52.02
CA SER A 252 -28.17 -34.10 -53.42
C SER A 252 -27.88 -35.29 -54.36
N GLN A 253 -26.76 -36.00 -54.14
CA GLN A 253 -26.44 -37.22 -54.89
C GLN A 253 -27.47 -38.33 -54.68
N LEU A 254 -27.87 -38.55 -53.42
CA LEU A 254 -28.87 -39.56 -53.08
C LEU A 254 -30.24 -39.23 -53.71
N LYS A 255 -30.65 -37.96 -53.68
CA LYS A 255 -31.86 -37.49 -54.36
C LYS A 255 -31.80 -37.81 -55.86
N GLN A 256 -30.70 -37.48 -56.54
CA GLN A 256 -30.56 -37.77 -57.97
C GLN A 256 -30.64 -39.27 -58.28
N ALA A 257 -29.97 -40.11 -57.48
CA ALA A 257 -30.02 -41.56 -57.64
C ALA A 257 -31.43 -42.13 -57.45
N LEU A 258 -32.18 -41.64 -56.45
CA LEU A 258 -33.56 -42.05 -56.23
C LEU A 258 -34.47 -41.60 -57.36
N LEU A 259 -34.35 -40.36 -57.84
CA LEU A 259 -35.13 -39.87 -58.98
C LEU A 259 -34.91 -40.74 -60.23
N LEU A 260 -33.66 -41.13 -60.50
CA LEU A 260 -33.34 -42.03 -61.61
C LEU A 260 -33.97 -43.42 -61.42
N ALA A 261 -33.91 -43.97 -60.20
CA ALA A 261 -34.54 -45.26 -59.88
C ALA A 261 -36.07 -45.21 -60.05
N ILE A 262 -36.70 -44.11 -59.62
CA ILE A 262 -38.13 -43.87 -59.82
C ILE A 262 -38.45 -43.80 -61.31
N GLU A 263 -37.68 -43.03 -62.08
CA GLU A 263 -37.86 -42.89 -63.53
C GLU A 263 -37.81 -44.25 -64.23
N MET A 264 -36.77 -45.04 -63.95
CA MET A 264 -36.62 -46.37 -64.53
C MET A 264 -37.75 -47.32 -64.10
N GLY A 265 -38.10 -47.33 -62.81
CA GLY A 265 -39.15 -48.20 -62.27
C GLY A 265 -40.53 -47.89 -62.84
N LEU A 266 -40.87 -46.60 -62.96
CA LEU A 266 -42.14 -46.15 -63.53
C LEU A 266 -42.23 -46.46 -65.03
N LYS A 267 -41.18 -46.15 -65.81
CA LYS A 267 -41.12 -46.46 -67.25
C LYS A 267 -41.24 -47.96 -67.51
N PHE A 268 -40.58 -48.79 -66.70
CA PHE A 268 -40.66 -50.25 -66.81
C PHE A 268 -42.07 -50.80 -66.55
N ARG A 269 -42.78 -50.24 -65.56
CA ARG A 269 -44.12 -50.71 -65.15
C ARG A 269 -45.27 -50.17 -66.00
N PHE A 270 -45.19 -48.91 -66.41
CA PHE A 270 -46.33 -48.16 -66.95
C PHE A 270 -46.04 -47.51 -68.33
N GLY A 271 -44.84 -47.69 -68.88
CA GLY A 271 -44.45 -47.10 -70.18
C GLY A 271 -44.23 -45.58 -70.12
N ASP A 272 -44.24 -44.93 -71.29
CA ASP A 272 -43.90 -43.50 -71.42
C ASP A 272 -45.02 -42.53 -71.01
N GLU A 273 -46.20 -43.03 -70.64
CA GLU A 273 -47.36 -42.21 -70.22
C GLU A 273 -47.17 -41.55 -68.83
N VAL A 274 -46.09 -41.85 -68.12
CA VAL A 274 -45.78 -41.34 -66.76
C VAL A 274 -45.02 -40.01 -66.71
N ALA A 275 -44.81 -39.34 -67.85
CA ALA A 275 -44.00 -38.11 -67.94
C ALA A 275 -44.47 -36.97 -67.01
N GLY A 276 -45.79 -36.77 -66.88
CA GLY A 276 -46.35 -35.76 -65.97
C GLY A 276 -46.09 -36.08 -64.49
N MET A 277 -46.11 -37.36 -64.13
CA MET A 277 -45.82 -37.84 -62.78
C MET A 277 -44.35 -37.65 -62.40
N LEU A 278 -43.44 -37.88 -63.35
CA LEU A 278 -42.00 -37.67 -63.13
C LEU A 278 -41.66 -36.20 -62.84
N LEU A 279 -42.36 -35.26 -63.48
CA LEU A 279 -42.21 -33.84 -63.18
C LEU A 279 -42.65 -33.51 -61.74
N GLU A 280 -43.80 -34.04 -61.30
CA GLU A 280 -44.29 -33.87 -59.92
C GLU A 280 -43.27 -34.40 -58.90
N ILE A 281 -42.76 -35.61 -59.10
CA ILE A 281 -41.81 -36.26 -58.18
C ILE A 281 -40.45 -35.56 -58.17
N SER A 282 -40.00 -35.01 -59.31
CA SER A 282 -38.71 -34.29 -59.39
C SER A 282 -38.62 -33.06 -58.47
N ALA A 283 -39.77 -32.45 -58.15
CA ALA A 283 -39.86 -31.30 -57.26
C ALA A 283 -39.75 -31.65 -55.77
N ILE A 284 -39.87 -32.94 -55.41
CA ILE A 284 -39.80 -33.39 -54.02
C ILE A 284 -38.36 -33.27 -53.50
N ASN A 285 -38.18 -32.59 -52.36
CA ASN A 285 -36.88 -32.46 -51.69
C ASN A 285 -36.69 -33.46 -50.55
N ASP A 286 -37.77 -34.05 -50.04
CA ASP A 286 -37.70 -35.06 -48.99
C ASP A 286 -37.19 -36.40 -49.57
N VAL A 287 -35.94 -36.72 -49.25
CA VAL A 287 -35.27 -37.96 -49.66
C VAL A 287 -35.95 -39.21 -49.07
N LYS A 288 -36.55 -39.13 -47.87
CA LYS A 288 -37.27 -40.27 -47.29
C LYS A 288 -38.55 -40.54 -48.06
N LEU A 289 -39.26 -39.49 -48.45
CA LEU A 289 -40.43 -39.63 -49.31
C LEU A 289 -40.07 -40.25 -50.67
N LEU A 290 -38.95 -39.82 -51.27
CA LEU A 290 -38.44 -40.44 -52.50
C LEU A 290 -38.07 -41.93 -52.31
N GLN A 291 -37.45 -42.30 -51.18
CA GLN A 291 -37.18 -43.71 -50.85
C GLN A 291 -38.46 -44.53 -50.72
N GLU A 292 -39.48 -43.99 -50.06
CA GLU A 292 -40.79 -44.63 -49.92
C GLU A 292 -41.43 -44.86 -51.29
N ILE A 293 -41.41 -43.84 -52.17
CA ILE A 293 -41.92 -43.97 -53.55
C ILE A 293 -41.19 -45.09 -54.29
N VAL A 294 -39.86 -45.13 -54.27
CA VAL A 294 -39.07 -46.20 -54.90
C VAL A 294 -39.52 -47.58 -54.41
N SER A 295 -39.72 -47.74 -53.10
CA SER A 295 -40.08 -49.02 -52.49
C SER A 295 -41.47 -49.52 -52.88
N GLN A 296 -42.40 -48.61 -53.17
CA GLN A 296 -43.80 -48.92 -53.46
C GLN A 296 -44.08 -49.20 -54.94
N ILE A 297 -43.23 -48.72 -55.86
CA ILE A 297 -43.37 -48.94 -57.32
C ILE A 297 -43.65 -50.41 -57.69
N PRO A 298 -42.98 -51.43 -57.10
CA PRO A 298 -43.24 -52.84 -57.41
C PRO A 298 -44.58 -53.38 -56.91
N GLN A 299 -45.27 -52.68 -55.99
CA GLN A 299 -46.50 -53.14 -55.33
C GLN A 299 -47.78 -52.46 -55.85
N VAL A 300 -47.68 -51.25 -56.41
CA VAL A 300 -48.85 -50.48 -56.88
C VAL A 300 -49.43 -51.01 -58.19
N SER A 301 -50.76 -51.08 -58.29
CA SER A 301 -51.45 -51.60 -59.48
C SER A 301 -51.77 -50.50 -60.51
N SER A 302 -51.71 -49.23 -60.12
CA SER A 302 -51.95 -48.08 -61.00
C SER A 302 -51.10 -46.87 -60.60
N THR A 303 -50.99 -45.91 -61.51
CA THR A 303 -50.33 -44.61 -61.27
C THR A 303 -51.06 -43.76 -60.22
N ASP A 304 -52.39 -43.86 -60.13
CA ASP A 304 -53.18 -43.10 -59.17
C ASP A 304 -52.98 -43.56 -57.71
N GLU A 305 -52.68 -44.85 -57.50
CA GLU A 305 -52.31 -45.37 -56.18
C GLU A 305 -50.98 -44.82 -55.71
N LEU A 306 -49.99 -44.73 -56.60
CA LEU A 306 -48.68 -44.18 -56.28
C LEU A 306 -48.75 -42.67 -56.03
N ARG A 307 -49.56 -41.94 -56.82
CA ARG A 307 -49.79 -40.49 -56.65
C ARG A 307 -50.28 -40.10 -55.26
N LYS A 308 -51.08 -40.96 -54.61
CA LYS A 308 -51.58 -40.70 -53.25
C LYS A 308 -50.47 -40.61 -52.19
N LEU A 309 -49.31 -41.24 -52.43
CA LEU A 309 -48.19 -41.24 -51.49
C LEU A 309 -47.53 -39.87 -51.31
N TYR A 310 -47.57 -39.03 -52.35
CA TYR A 310 -46.85 -37.74 -52.34
C TYR A 310 -47.75 -36.54 -52.68
N LEU A 311 -49.04 -36.76 -52.92
CA LEU A 311 -50.08 -35.71 -53.00
C LEU A 311 -50.84 -35.50 -51.68
N SER A 312 -50.45 -36.20 -50.61
CA SER A 312 -51.07 -36.11 -49.27
C SER A 312 -50.28 -35.26 -48.26
N GLU A 313 -49.21 -34.58 -48.69
CA GLU A 313 -48.54 -33.49 -47.97
C GLU A 313 -48.79 -32.12 -48.62
#